data_AF-A0A1X0NKQ8-F1
#
_entry.id   AF-A0A1X0NKQ8-F1
#
_cell.length_a   1.000
_cell.length_b   1.000
_cell.length_c   1.000
_cell.angle_alpha   90.00
_cell.angle_beta   90.00
_cell.angle_gamma   90.00
#
_symmetry.space_group_name_H-M   'P 1'
#
loop_
_entity.id
_entity.type
_entity.pdbx_description
1 polymer ?
#
loop_
_entity_poly.entity_id
_entity_poly.type
_entity_poly.pdbx_seq_one_letter_code
_entity_poly.pdbx_strand_id
1 'polypeptide(L)'
;MKTRGWSGAMDMPRLVEYDYVAKKLKTYPMPELAKLRLSTTTGDVEVGVNEVKVYNANAPLYYEMEVDFEIPEGFTNKPAENTDTVPSFGVLVRYKDSNTYTRFAVTMPPTANMGAGFDQKGRVLAVLTVSKQATCALQCQSDRRCVAWTVVKGVIRASSRWTCTLMSTYGDVVAANNSATTGRVWEPILLLDRSKSGTTGFNETWTGRAPLVGNGTRVQLRVFVDDTIVQVFKDGGLESMTGRVYVPNDYSGVALFSSNINATILARVSFYEMDTVHESNGDAA
;
A
#
# COMPACT_ATOMS: atom_id res chain seq x y z
N MET A 1 -15.90 -7.39 23.73
CA MET A 1 -14.43 -7.23 23.59
C MET A 1 -13.83 -7.39 24.98
N LYS A 2 -13.05 -8.45 25.25
CA LYS A 2 -12.39 -8.60 26.56
C LYS A 2 -11.26 -7.58 26.64
N THR A 3 -11.22 -6.78 27.70
CA THR A 3 -10.08 -5.91 28.01
C THR A 3 -8.82 -6.79 28.18
N ARG A 4 -7.81 -6.59 27.32
CA ARG A 4 -6.60 -7.43 27.30
C ARG A 4 -5.54 -7.04 28.34
N GLY A 5 -5.73 -5.92 29.06
CA GLY A 5 -4.83 -5.50 30.14
C GLY A 5 -3.52 -4.84 29.69
N TRP A 6 -3.29 -4.71 28.38
CA TRP A 6 -2.13 -4.05 27.79
C TRP A 6 -2.52 -3.24 26.53
N SER A 7 -1.68 -2.28 26.15
CA SER A 7 -1.85 -1.47 24.94
C SER A 7 -0.48 -1.06 24.38
N GLY A 8 -0.35 -1.07 23.06
CA GLY A 8 0.89 -0.77 22.35
C GLY A 8 1.73 -2.01 22.05
N ALA A 9 2.47 -1.96 20.96
CA ALA A 9 3.56 -2.90 20.66
C ALA A 9 4.61 -2.14 19.84
N MET A 10 5.85 -2.61 19.87
CA MET A 10 6.90 -2.08 19.02
C MET A 10 6.82 -2.71 17.62
N ASP A 11 7.10 -1.90 16.60
CA ASP A 11 7.36 -2.44 15.28
C ASP A 11 8.61 -3.33 15.32
N MET A 12 8.63 -4.32 14.43
CA MET A 12 9.77 -5.22 14.28
C MET A 12 11.04 -4.42 13.94
N PRO A 13 12.21 -4.74 14.53
CA PRO A 13 13.45 -4.04 14.23
C PRO A 13 13.77 -4.03 12.73
N ARG A 14 14.20 -2.87 12.24
CA ARG A 14 14.53 -2.64 10.82
C ARG A 14 15.93 -2.09 10.68
N LEU A 15 16.60 -2.52 9.61
CA LEU A 15 17.75 -1.81 9.10
C LEU A 15 17.27 -0.62 8.26
N VAL A 16 18.04 0.46 8.28
CA VAL A 16 17.78 1.69 7.53
C VAL A 16 18.99 1.97 6.66
N GLU A 17 18.76 2.16 5.36
CA GLU A 17 19.81 2.44 4.39
C GLU A 17 19.35 3.54 3.43
N TYR A 18 20.28 4.36 2.94
CA TYR A 18 19.97 5.31 1.87
C TYR A 18 20.09 4.64 0.51
N ASP A 19 19.00 4.59 -0.23
CA ASP A 19 18.99 4.14 -1.61
C ASP A 19 19.33 5.31 -2.55
N TYR A 20 20.47 5.23 -3.23
CA TYR A 20 20.96 6.28 -4.12
C TYR A 20 20.18 6.39 -5.45
N VAL A 21 19.55 5.30 -5.90
CA VAL A 21 18.78 5.27 -7.15
C VAL A 21 17.41 5.89 -6.92
N ALA A 22 16.73 5.46 -5.86
CA ALA A 22 15.46 5.99 -5.41
C ALA A 22 15.61 7.30 -4.61
N LYS A 23 16.83 7.73 -4.28
CA LYS A 23 17.11 8.95 -3.50
C LYS A 23 16.27 9.05 -2.22
N LYS A 24 16.12 7.94 -1.50
CA LYS A 24 15.33 7.88 -0.26
C LYS A 24 15.86 6.87 0.73
N LEU A 25 15.46 6.99 1.98
CA LEU A 25 15.69 5.94 2.96
C LEU A 25 14.80 4.73 2.64
N LYS A 26 15.39 3.55 2.56
CA LYS A 26 14.69 2.28 2.56
C LYS A 26 14.82 1.65 3.96
N THR A 27 13.75 0.98 4.39
CA THR A 27 13.75 0.27 5.67
C THR A 27 13.31 -1.15 5.43
N TYR A 28 14.06 -2.13 5.93
CA TYR A 28 13.80 -3.54 5.68
C TYR A 28 13.97 -4.38 6.95
N PRO A 29 13.31 -5.56 7.01
CA PRO A 29 13.41 -6.46 8.14
C PRO A 29 14.86 -6.79 8.48
N MET A 30 15.20 -6.78 9.76
CA MET A 30 16.50 -7.21 10.24
C MET A 30 16.78 -8.68 9.83
N PRO A 31 17.94 -9.01 9.23
CA PRO A 31 18.22 -10.36 8.72
C PRO A 31 18.08 -11.50 9.74
N GLU A 32 18.36 -11.20 11.01
CA GLU A 32 18.29 -12.14 12.14
C GLU A 32 16.90 -12.74 12.34
N LEU A 33 15.83 -12.10 11.84
CA LEU A 33 14.48 -12.63 11.87
C LEU A 33 14.35 -13.95 11.12
N ALA A 34 15.23 -14.22 10.14
CA ALA A 34 15.25 -15.49 9.42
C ALA A 34 15.52 -16.68 10.36
N LYS A 35 16.11 -16.47 11.54
CA LYS A 35 16.33 -17.52 12.55
C LYS A 35 15.05 -18.01 13.20
N LEU A 36 13.95 -17.27 13.10
CA LEU A 36 12.64 -17.66 13.61
C LEU A 36 11.85 -18.51 12.60
N ARG A 37 12.33 -18.68 11.36
CA ARG A 37 11.63 -19.47 10.34
C ARG A 37 11.65 -20.95 10.73
N LEU A 38 10.49 -21.55 10.94
CA LEU A 38 10.34 -22.96 11.34
C LEU A 38 10.29 -23.90 10.14
N SER A 39 9.32 -23.67 9.25
CA SER A 39 9.10 -24.47 8.05
C SER A 39 8.95 -23.54 6.84
N THR A 40 9.35 -24.00 5.66
CA THR A 40 9.23 -23.24 4.41
C THR A 40 8.38 -24.01 3.42
N THR A 41 7.43 -23.33 2.79
CA THR A 41 6.77 -23.81 1.59
C THR A 41 7.02 -22.82 0.46
N THR A 42 7.38 -23.33 -0.71
CA THR A 42 7.53 -22.52 -1.92
C THR A 42 6.62 -23.06 -2.99
N GLY A 43 5.95 -22.18 -3.72
CA GLY A 43 5.08 -22.56 -4.81
C GLY A 43 4.91 -21.45 -5.83
N ASP A 44 4.74 -21.83 -7.08
CA ASP A 44 4.33 -20.94 -8.15
C ASP A 44 2.80 -20.91 -8.20
N VAL A 45 2.23 -19.71 -8.25
CA VAL A 45 0.79 -19.47 -8.23
C VAL A 45 0.41 -18.61 -9.42
N GLU A 46 -0.51 -19.13 -10.23
CA GLU A 46 -1.16 -18.36 -11.28
C GLU A 46 -2.41 -17.69 -10.70
N VAL A 47 -2.48 -16.36 -10.82
CA VAL A 47 -3.64 -15.55 -10.44
C VAL A 47 -4.28 -15.02 -11.72
N GLY A 48 -5.42 -15.59 -12.08
CA GLY A 48 -6.19 -15.22 -13.27
C GLY A 48 -6.74 -13.80 -13.20
N VAL A 49 -7.43 -13.40 -14.27
CA VAL A 49 -8.02 -12.07 -14.44
C VAL A 49 -9.12 -11.83 -13.40
N ASN A 50 -8.98 -10.77 -12.60
CA ASN A 50 -9.93 -10.42 -11.53
C ASN A 50 -10.16 -11.55 -10.52
N GLU A 51 -9.16 -12.40 -10.30
CA GLU A 51 -9.25 -13.56 -9.43
C GLU A 51 -8.75 -13.25 -8.01
N VAL A 52 -9.40 -13.86 -7.02
CA VAL A 52 -8.82 -14.08 -5.68
C VAL A 52 -8.45 -15.55 -5.57
N LYS A 53 -7.14 -15.83 -5.54
CA LYS A 53 -6.58 -17.17 -5.43
C LYS A 53 -6.19 -17.46 -3.99
N VAL A 54 -6.93 -18.34 -3.32
CA VAL A 54 -6.58 -18.77 -1.96
C VAL A 54 -5.29 -19.60 -2.02
N TYR A 55 -4.25 -19.15 -1.32
CA TYR A 55 -2.96 -19.84 -1.21
C TYR A 55 -2.96 -20.80 -0.03
N ASN A 56 -3.38 -20.32 1.14
CA ASN A 56 -3.50 -21.14 2.35
C ASN A 56 -4.75 -20.69 3.11
N ALA A 57 -5.77 -21.55 3.18
CA ALA A 57 -7.03 -21.22 3.85
C ALA A 57 -6.91 -21.17 5.39
N ASN A 58 -5.93 -21.87 5.97
CA ASN A 58 -5.73 -22.03 7.41
C ASN A 58 -4.27 -21.75 7.77
N ALA A 59 -3.78 -20.55 7.44
CA ALA A 59 -2.41 -20.20 7.76
C ALA A 59 -2.21 -20.05 9.29
N PRO A 60 -0.99 -20.24 9.81
CA PRO A 60 -0.67 -19.90 11.20
C PRO A 60 -0.90 -18.39 11.45
N LEU A 61 -0.96 -18.00 12.72
CA LEU A 61 -1.11 -16.57 13.10
C LEU A 61 0.20 -15.79 13.03
N TYR A 62 1.33 -16.50 12.94
CA TYR A 62 2.67 -15.95 12.96
C TYR A 62 3.41 -16.46 11.73
N TYR A 63 3.59 -15.61 10.73
CA TYR A 63 4.28 -15.99 9.52
C TYR A 63 4.97 -14.82 8.83
N GLU A 64 5.92 -15.20 8.01
CA GLU A 64 6.54 -14.38 7.01
C GLU A 64 6.20 -14.96 5.62
N MET A 65 5.93 -14.09 4.66
CA MET A 65 5.70 -14.49 3.28
C MET A 65 6.41 -13.53 2.32
N GLU A 66 7.23 -14.07 1.43
CA GLU A 66 7.82 -13.36 0.31
C GLU A 66 7.07 -13.76 -0.96
N VAL A 67 6.57 -12.77 -1.70
CA VAL A 67 5.85 -12.99 -2.97
C VAL A 67 6.50 -12.17 -4.06
N ASP A 68 7.08 -12.86 -5.04
CA ASP A 68 7.64 -12.26 -6.25
C ASP A 68 6.59 -12.33 -7.37
N PHE A 69 5.98 -11.19 -7.69
CA PHE A 69 5.02 -11.07 -8.77
C PHE A 69 5.70 -10.74 -10.09
N GLU A 70 5.28 -11.40 -11.16
CA GLU A 70 5.52 -11.00 -12.55
C GLU A 70 4.23 -10.40 -13.12
N ILE A 71 4.26 -9.09 -13.37
CA ILE A 71 3.10 -8.31 -13.81
C ILE A 71 3.14 -8.09 -15.32
N PRO A 72 1.96 -8.06 -15.97
CA PRO A 72 1.90 -7.88 -17.42
C PRO A 72 2.40 -6.50 -17.84
N GLU A 73 2.94 -6.44 -19.05
CA GLU A 73 3.22 -5.18 -19.71
C GLU A 73 1.96 -4.30 -19.76
N GLY A 74 2.13 -3.00 -19.54
CA GLY A 74 1.03 -2.05 -19.55
C GLY A 74 0.26 -1.93 -18.23
N PHE A 75 0.68 -2.57 -17.13
CA PHE A 75 0.13 -2.30 -15.79
C PHE A 75 0.11 -0.80 -15.44
N THR A 76 1.11 -0.05 -15.91
CA THR A 76 1.24 1.40 -15.69
C THR A 76 0.64 2.26 -16.80
N ASN A 77 -0.01 1.67 -17.81
CA ASN A 77 -0.61 2.43 -18.90
C ASN A 77 -1.70 3.35 -18.36
N LYS A 78 -1.61 4.64 -18.69
CA LYS A 78 -2.62 5.60 -18.28
C LYS A 78 -3.91 5.36 -19.06
N PRO A 79 -5.08 5.25 -18.40
CA PRO A 79 -6.34 5.10 -19.09
C PRO A 79 -6.65 6.34 -19.93
N ALA A 80 -7.37 6.15 -21.04
CA ALA A 80 -7.78 7.24 -21.93
C ALA A 80 -8.77 8.20 -21.24
N GLU A 81 -9.62 7.64 -20.36
CA GLU A 81 -10.62 8.37 -19.60
C GLU A 81 -10.38 8.21 -18.09
N ASN A 82 -10.85 9.18 -17.33
CA ASN A 82 -10.79 9.16 -15.87
C ASN A 82 -11.67 8.01 -15.32
N THR A 83 -11.09 7.14 -14.50
CA THR A 83 -11.79 5.95 -13.98
C THR A 83 -11.38 5.60 -12.54
N ASP A 84 -12.29 4.98 -11.80
CA ASP A 84 -12.01 4.33 -10.52
C ASP A 84 -11.55 2.86 -10.68
N THR A 85 -11.75 2.28 -11.87
CA THR A 85 -11.32 0.92 -12.19
C THR A 85 -9.86 0.90 -12.63
N VAL A 86 -8.96 0.90 -11.64
CA VAL A 86 -7.51 0.87 -11.86
C VAL A 86 -6.90 -0.50 -11.58
N PRO A 87 -5.84 -0.89 -12.31
CA PRO A 87 -5.19 -2.18 -12.12
C PRO A 87 -4.55 -2.27 -10.73
N SER A 88 -4.77 -3.41 -10.08
CA SER A 88 -4.31 -3.70 -8.73
C SER A 88 -4.01 -5.19 -8.56
N PHE A 89 -2.96 -5.51 -7.81
CA PHE A 89 -2.64 -6.87 -7.41
C PHE A 89 -2.01 -6.87 -6.02
N GLY A 90 -1.91 -8.04 -5.40
CA GLY A 90 -1.17 -8.19 -4.15
C GLY A 90 -1.66 -9.35 -3.30
N VAL A 91 -1.62 -9.14 -2.00
CA VAL A 91 -1.85 -10.16 -0.97
C VAL A 91 -3.02 -9.76 -0.08
N LEU A 92 -3.90 -10.71 0.20
CA LEU A 92 -4.90 -10.66 1.25
C LEU A 92 -4.40 -11.48 2.44
N VAL A 93 -4.23 -10.83 3.58
CA VAL A 93 -3.87 -11.47 4.85
C VAL A 93 -5.02 -11.38 5.84
N ARG A 94 -4.98 -12.24 6.85
CA ARG A 94 -6.09 -12.43 7.79
C ARG A 94 -7.41 -12.62 7.02
N TYR A 95 -7.33 -13.42 5.96
CA TYR A 95 -8.40 -13.68 5.01
C TYR A 95 -9.34 -14.74 5.57
N LYS A 96 -10.64 -14.48 5.49
CA LYS A 96 -11.69 -15.46 5.81
C LYS A 96 -12.47 -15.84 4.56
N ASP A 97 -12.87 -14.84 3.79
CA ASP A 97 -13.66 -14.98 2.57
C ASP A 97 -13.48 -13.75 1.66
N SER A 98 -14.12 -13.75 0.49
CA SER A 98 -14.03 -12.69 -0.51
C SER A 98 -14.55 -11.32 -0.04
N ASN A 99 -15.14 -11.22 1.15
CA ASN A 99 -15.62 -9.98 1.74
C ASN A 99 -14.90 -9.60 3.03
N THR A 100 -14.08 -10.49 3.59
CA THR A 100 -13.49 -10.34 4.92
C THR A 100 -11.99 -10.62 4.86
N TYR A 101 -11.19 -9.55 4.79
CA TYR A 101 -9.73 -9.61 4.65
C TYR A 101 -9.03 -8.28 4.96
N THR A 102 -7.72 -8.34 5.23
CA THR A 102 -6.83 -7.17 5.16
C THR A 102 -6.03 -7.22 3.87
N ARG A 103 -5.99 -6.11 3.14
CA ARG A 103 -5.38 -6.06 1.80
C ARG A 103 -4.09 -5.26 1.80
N PHE A 104 -3.01 -5.90 1.35
CA PHE A 104 -1.81 -5.23 0.85
C PHE A 104 -1.83 -5.26 -0.67
N ALA A 105 -1.78 -4.10 -1.30
CA ALA A 105 -1.92 -3.98 -2.74
C ALA A 105 -0.85 -3.07 -3.34
N VAL A 106 -0.37 -3.44 -4.52
CA VAL A 106 0.22 -2.50 -5.46
C VAL A 106 -0.86 -2.16 -6.48
N THR A 107 -1.17 -0.87 -6.60
CA THR A 107 -2.26 -0.39 -7.46
C THR A 107 -1.85 0.87 -8.19
N MET A 108 -2.40 1.09 -9.37
CA MET A 108 -2.38 2.43 -9.96
C MET A 108 -3.38 3.34 -9.22
N PRO A 109 -3.17 4.66 -9.18
CA PRO A 109 -4.05 5.57 -8.47
C PRO A 109 -5.33 5.84 -9.28
N PRO A 110 -6.53 5.80 -8.69
CA PRO A 110 -7.75 6.07 -9.43
C PRO A 110 -7.78 7.50 -9.97
N THR A 111 -8.40 7.67 -11.13
CA THR A 111 -8.47 8.93 -11.86
C THR A 111 -9.85 9.54 -11.99
N ALA A 112 -10.90 8.85 -11.52
CA ALA A 112 -12.25 9.43 -11.50
C ALA A 112 -12.25 10.76 -10.73
N ASN A 113 -13.12 11.68 -11.18
CA ASN A 113 -13.30 12.99 -10.56
C ASN A 113 -12.00 13.82 -10.47
N MET A 114 -11.01 13.56 -11.34
CA MET A 114 -9.84 14.41 -11.49
C MET A 114 -10.05 15.45 -12.60
N GLY A 115 -9.25 16.52 -12.57
CA GLY A 115 -9.39 17.65 -13.50
C GLY A 115 -10.14 18.83 -12.89
N ALA A 116 -10.75 19.64 -13.74
CA ALA A 116 -11.43 20.88 -13.32
C ALA A 116 -12.74 20.58 -12.59
N GLY A 117 -13.10 21.41 -11.61
CA GLY A 117 -14.36 21.25 -10.86
C GLY A 117 -14.28 20.27 -9.70
N PHE A 118 -13.08 19.85 -9.29
CA PHE A 118 -12.88 18.93 -8.17
C PHE A 118 -11.74 19.38 -7.27
N ASP A 119 -11.86 19.00 -5.99
CA ASP A 119 -10.84 19.21 -4.97
C ASP A 119 -10.52 17.89 -4.26
N GLN A 120 -9.23 17.56 -4.19
CA GLN A 120 -8.75 16.43 -3.42
C GLN A 120 -8.65 16.83 -1.94
N LYS A 121 -9.36 16.13 -1.07
CA LYS A 121 -9.16 16.16 0.37
C LYS A 121 -8.09 15.13 0.70
N GLY A 122 -7.08 15.53 1.44
CA GLY A 122 -5.93 14.71 1.81
C GLY A 122 -5.06 15.49 2.78
N ARG A 123 -4.05 14.85 3.36
CA ARG A 123 -3.17 15.54 4.30
C ARG A 123 -2.31 16.55 3.54
N VAL A 124 -2.48 17.82 3.85
CA VAL A 124 -1.72 18.91 3.21
C VAL A 124 -0.24 18.74 3.52
N LEU A 125 0.56 18.63 2.46
CA LEU A 125 2.01 18.56 2.49
C LEU A 125 2.63 19.97 2.41
N ALA A 126 2.16 20.78 1.47
CA ALA A 126 2.62 22.14 1.24
C ALA A 126 1.57 22.98 0.50
N VAL A 127 1.60 24.29 0.69
CA VAL A 127 0.82 25.26 -0.09
C VAL A 127 1.77 26.24 -0.75
N LEU A 128 1.69 26.36 -2.07
CA LEU A 128 2.60 27.12 -2.92
C LEU A 128 1.81 28.09 -3.78
N THR A 129 2.42 29.21 -4.16
CA THR A 129 1.88 30.09 -5.20
C THR A 129 2.62 29.88 -6.51
N VAL A 130 1.91 29.54 -7.58
CA VAL A 130 2.50 29.26 -8.90
C VAL A 130 1.94 30.19 -9.97
N SER A 131 2.76 30.48 -10.99
CA SER A 131 2.38 31.35 -12.12
C SER A 131 1.56 30.64 -13.19
N LYS A 132 1.74 29.32 -13.34
CA LYS A 132 1.01 28.47 -14.28
C LYS A 132 0.38 27.30 -13.55
N GLN A 133 -0.83 26.93 -13.95
CA GLN A 133 -1.57 25.80 -13.40
C GLN A 133 -0.75 24.49 -13.46
N ALA A 134 -0.16 24.20 -14.62
CA ALA A 134 0.63 22.98 -14.85
C ALA A 134 1.86 22.84 -13.94
N THR A 135 2.38 23.95 -13.41
CA THR A 135 3.51 23.91 -12.46
C THR A 135 3.14 23.17 -11.19
N CYS A 136 1.87 23.20 -10.75
CA CYS A 136 1.45 22.48 -9.56
C CYS A 136 1.65 20.96 -9.70
N ALA A 137 1.26 20.40 -10.84
CA ALA A 137 1.48 18.98 -11.17
C ALA A 137 2.97 18.61 -11.18
N LEU A 138 3.81 19.46 -11.77
CA LEU A 138 5.26 19.24 -11.84
C LEU A 138 5.91 19.28 -10.44
N GLN A 139 5.49 20.20 -9.58
CA GLN A 139 5.97 20.26 -8.20
C GLN A 139 5.61 18.97 -7.45
N CYS A 140 4.36 18.51 -7.56
CA CYS A 140 3.95 17.24 -6.97
C CYS A 140 4.74 16.04 -7.52
N GLN A 141 4.96 15.98 -8.84
CA GLN A 141 5.74 14.92 -9.46
C GLN A 141 7.17 14.87 -8.90
N SER A 142 7.77 16.04 -8.67
CA SER A 142 9.15 16.18 -8.18
C SER A 142 9.33 15.85 -6.69
N ASP A 143 8.31 16.08 -5.86
CA ASP A 143 8.34 15.72 -4.44
C ASP A 143 7.78 14.31 -4.25
N ARG A 144 8.64 13.35 -3.89
CA ARG A 144 8.25 11.95 -3.67
C ARG A 144 7.20 11.75 -2.59
N ARG A 145 7.04 12.71 -1.67
CA ARG A 145 6.00 12.65 -0.63
C ARG A 145 4.65 13.08 -1.15
N CYS A 146 4.59 13.73 -2.31
CA CYS A 146 3.35 14.18 -2.92
C CYS A 146 2.71 13.07 -3.74
N VAL A 147 1.45 12.76 -3.43
CA VAL A 147 0.63 11.76 -4.14
C VAL A 147 -0.48 12.41 -4.96
N ALA A 148 -0.92 13.60 -4.54
CA ALA A 148 -1.99 14.36 -5.15
C ALA A 148 -1.83 15.87 -4.97
N TRP A 149 -2.52 16.64 -5.79
CA TRP A 149 -2.47 18.09 -5.77
C TRP A 149 -3.81 18.71 -6.16
N THR A 150 -4.14 19.87 -5.59
CA THR A 150 -5.21 20.74 -6.08
C THR A 150 -4.62 22.11 -6.37
N VAL A 151 -5.03 22.72 -7.47
CA VAL A 151 -4.67 24.10 -7.81
C VAL A 151 -5.94 24.93 -7.99
N VAL A 152 -6.00 26.09 -7.34
CA VAL A 152 -7.15 27.01 -7.36
C VAL A 152 -6.72 28.35 -7.93
N LYS A 153 -7.50 28.89 -8.85
CA LYS A 153 -7.26 30.23 -9.42
C LYS A 153 -7.51 31.29 -8.35
N GLY A 154 -6.45 31.99 -7.95
CA GLY A 154 -6.54 33.19 -7.13
C GLY A 154 -6.59 34.45 -7.98
N VAL A 155 -7.33 35.47 -7.53
CA VAL A 155 -7.28 36.81 -8.12
C VAL A 155 -6.61 37.74 -7.10
N ILE A 156 -5.34 38.06 -7.32
CA ILE A 156 -4.64 39.08 -6.54
C ILE A 156 -4.08 40.13 -7.51
N ARG A 157 -4.68 41.33 -7.45
CA ARG A 157 -4.17 42.57 -8.08
C ARG A 157 -3.67 42.38 -9.52
N ALA A 158 -4.61 42.20 -10.44
CA ALA A 158 -4.39 42.16 -11.91
C ALA A 158 -3.44 41.07 -12.45
N SER A 159 -2.90 40.19 -11.62
CA SER A 159 -2.14 39.00 -12.05
C SER A 159 -2.87 37.72 -11.63
N SER A 160 -3.15 36.84 -12.59
CA SER A 160 -3.69 35.50 -12.31
C SER A 160 -2.59 34.64 -11.69
N ARG A 161 -2.63 34.49 -10.36
CA ARG A 161 -1.79 33.55 -9.61
C ARG A 161 -2.63 32.35 -9.18
N TRP A 162 -1.96 31.22 -9.02
CA TRP A 162 -2.61 29.97 -8.66
C TRP A 162 -2.13 29.52 -7.28
N THR A 163 -3.06 29.19 -6.39
CA THR A 163 -2.75 28.54 -5.11
C THR A 163 -2.70 27.04 -5.35
N CYS A 164 -1.52 26.47 -5.25
CA CYS A 164 -1.25 25.05 -5.41
C CYS A 164 -1.11 24.39 -4.03
N THR A 165 -1.95 23.41 -3.74
CA THR A 165 -1.91 22.60 -2.52
C THR A 165 -1.44 21.21 -2.88
N LEU A 166 -0.31 20.80 -2.31
CA LEU A 166 0.25 19.45 -2.44
C LEU A 166 -0.22 18.58 -1.27
N MET A 167 -0.47 17.29 -1.52
CA MET A 167 -1.00 16.35 -0.52
C MET A 167 -0.14 15.09 -0.44
N SER A 168 0.03 14.59 0.79
CA SER A 168 0.82 13.37 1.07
C SER A 168 -0.02 12.11 1.25
N THR A 169 -1.33 12.22 1.29
CA THR A 169 -2.26 11.08 1.30
C THR A 169 -3.35 11.28 0.26
N TYR A 170 -3.93 10.18 -0.22
CA TYR A 170 -5.25 10.25 -0.84
C TYR A 170 -6.31 10.38 0.24
N GLY A 171 -7.32 11.18 -0.03
CA GLY A 171 -8.59 11.16 0.70
C GLY A 171 -9.72 11.34 -0.31
N ASP A 172 -10.82 11.91 0.15
CA ASP A 172 -12.01 12.07 -0.70
C ASP A 172 -11.77 13.09 -1.80
N VAL A 173 -12.29 12.80 -2.99
CA VAL A 173 -12.38 13.80 -4.06
C VAL A 173 -13.79 14.37 -4.01
N VAL A 174 -13.90 15.68 -3.81
CA VAL A 174 -15.19 16.37 -3.67
C VAL A 174 -15.42 17.31 -4.85
N ALA A 175 -16.69 17.48 -5.21
CA ALA A 175 -17.08 18.49 -6.19
C ALA A 175 -16.66 19.89 -5.70
N ALA A 176 -16.11 20.67 -6.63
CA ALA A 176 -15.68 22.04 -6.43
C ALA A 176 -16.13 22.90 -7.63
N ASN A 177 -15.86 24.20 -7.59
CA ASN A 177 -16.11 25.05 -8.75
C ASN A 177 -15.01 24.88 -9.82
N ASN A 178 -15.28 25.33 -11.05
CA ASN A 178 -14.35 25.21 -12.18
C ASN A 178 -13.03 26.00 -12.02
N SER A 179 -12.87 26.77 -10.95
CA SER A 179 -11.61 27.45 -10.63
C SER A 179 -10.60 26.54 -9.92
N ALA A 180 -11.05 25.39 -9.42
CA ALA A 180 -10.23 24.33 -8.87
C ALA A 180 -9.93 23.28 -9.95
N THR A 181 -8.72 22.77 -9.97
CA THR A 181 -8.34 21.59 -10.74
C THR A 181 -7.49 20.69 -9.86
N THR A 182 -7.81 19.41 -9.82
CA THR A 182 -7.08 18.43 -9.03
C THR A 182 -6.41 17.36 -9.89
N GLY A 183 -5.35 16.78 -9.35
CA GLY A 183 -4.49 15.81 -10.00
C GLY A 183 -3.88 14.83 -9.01
N ARG A 184 -3.36 13.71 -9.53
CA ARG A 184 -2.63 12.66 -8.81
C ARG A 184 -1.40 12.33 -9.61
N VAL A 185 -0.33 11.95 -8.92
CA VAL A 185 0.88 11.44 -9.56
C VAL A 185 0.56 10.07 -10.14
N TRP A 186 0.77 9.87 -11.45
CA TRP A 186 0.47 8.60 -12.12
C TRP A 186 1.64 7.63 -11.97
N GLU A 187 1.76 7.05 -10.78
CA GLU A 187 2.73 6.02 -10.43
C GLU A 187 2.07 5.00 -9.51
N PRO A 188 2.54 3.74 -9.49
CA PRO A 188 2.01 2.74 -8.58
C PRO A 188 2.15 3.17 -7.13
N ILE A 189 1.16 2.78 -6.34
CA ILE A 189 1.12 3.01 -4.90
C ILE A 189 1.06 1.67 -4.18
N LEU A 190 1.77 1.58 -3.07
CA LEU A 190 1.56 0.54 -2.08
C LEU A 190 0.40 0.98 -1.21
N LEU A 191 -0.45 0.04 -0.84
CA LEU A 191 -1.69 0.33 -0.14
C LEU A 191 -1.95 -0.74 0.92
N LEU A 192 -2.29 -0.28 2.13
CA LEU A 192 -2.83 -1.11 3.22
C LEU A 192 -4.28 -0.70 3.45
N ASP A 193 -5.19 -1.61 3.12
CA ASP A 193 -6.63 -1.42 3.27
C ASP A 193 -7.21 -2.43 4.26
N ARG A 194 -7.85 -1.87 5.29
CA ARG A 194 -8.46 -2.57 6.42
C ARG A 194 -9.98 -2.40 6.45
N SER A 195 -10.57 -1.75 5.44
CA SER A 195 -12.00 -1.46 5.37
C SER A 195 -12.86 -2.73 5.39
N LYS A 196 -12.35 -3.82 4.81
CA LYS A 196 -13.00 -5.14 4.77
C LYS A 196 -12.49 -6.13 5.82
N SER A 197 -11.58 -5.75 6.72
CA SER A 197 -11.01 -6.75 7.62
C SER A 197 -11.95 -7.15 8.76
N GLY A 198 -12.99 -6.36 9.03
CA GLY A 198 -13.80 -6.48 10.25
C GLY A 198 -13.07 -6.02 11.51
N THR A 199 -11.92 -5.35 11.37
CA THR A 199 -11.19 -4.77 12.51
C THR A 199 -12.00 -3.65 13.15
N THR A 200 -11.92 -3.54 14.46
CA THR A 200 -12.41 -2.37 15.20
C THR A 200 -11.44 -1.19 15.10
N GLY A 201 -11.95 0.04 15.23
CA GLY A 201 -11.15 1.27 15.24
C GLY A 201 -10.99 1.92 13.87
N PHE A 202 -10.03 2.84 13.74
CA PHE A 202 -9.73 3.52 12.47
C PHE A 202 -9.27 2.51 11.40
N ASN A 203 -9.91 2.54 10.24
CA ASN A 203 -9.67 1.68 9.09
C ASN A 203 -9.34 2.48 7.82
N GLU A 204 -8.86 3.72 7.97
CA GLU A 204 -8.37 4.55 6.86
C GLU A 204 -7.33 3.78 6.04
N THR A 205 -7.42 3.92 4.73
CA THR A 205 -6.51 3.26 3.80
C THR A 205 -5.17 4.00 3.77
N TRP A 206 -4.09 3.30 4.08
CA TRP A 206 -2.75 3.89 4.07
C TRP A 206 -2.13 3.72 2.70
N THR A 207 -1.49 4.77 2.20
CA THR A 207 -0.95 4.81 0.83
C THR A 207 0.43 5.44 0.80
N GLY A 208 1.27 4.97 -0.13
CA GLY A 208 2.64 5.46 -0.32
C GLY A 208 3.11 5.22 -1.76
N ARG A 209 3.88 6.15 -2.32
CA ARG A 209 4.42 6.01 -3.69
C ARG A 209 5.36 4.82 -3.76
N ALA A 210 5.07 3.94 -4.69
CA ALA A 210 5.71 2.64 -4.83
C ALA A 210 6.16 2.40 -6.27
N PRO A 211 7.04 3.27 -6.83
CA PRO A 211 7.50 3.14 -8.20
C PRO A 211 8.10 1.75 -8.43
N LEU A 212 7.95 1.23 -9.65
CA LEU A 212 8.50 -0.06 -10.04
C LEU A 212 10.02 0.04 -10.18
N VAL A 213 10.72 -1.04 -9.88
CA VAL A 213 12.19 -1.13 -9.99
C VAL A 213 12.56 -1.82 -11.30
N GLY A 214 13.73 -1.49 -11.85
CA GLY A 214 14.26 -2.14 -13.04
C GLY A 214 13.41 -1.91 -14.28
N ASN A 215 13.06 -2.99 -14.99
CA ASN A 215 12.20 -2.97 -16.17
C ASN A 215 10.70 -2.79 -15.85
N GLY A 216 10.33 -2.82 -14.57
CA GLY A 216 8.96 -2.66 -14.12
C GLY A 216 8.04 -3.86 -14.33
N THR A 217 8.56 -5.06 -14.61
CA THR A 217 7.74 -6.27 -14.75
C THR A 217 7.74 -7.16 -13.51
N ARG A 218 8.59 -6.86 -12.53
CA ARG A 218 8.68 -7.62 -11.27
C ARG A 218 8.47 -6.74 -10.06
N VAL A 219 7.71 -7.26 -9.10
CA VAL A 219 7.45 -6.61 -7.82
C VAL A 219 7.49 -7.66 -6.72
N GLN A 220 8.32 -7.42 -5.71
CA GLN A 220 8.35 -8.26 -4.51
C GLN A 220 7.55 -7.61 -3.38
N LEU A 221 6.69 -8.40 -2.74
CA LEU A 221 6.08 -8.06 -1.45
C LEU A 221 6.56 -9.06 -0.39
N ARG A 222 7.26 -8.56 0.63
CA ARG A 222 7.62 -9.33 1.83
C ARG A 222 6.71 -8.91 2.98
N VAL A 223 5.87 -9.84 3.44
CA VAL A 223 4.79 -9.61 4.38
C VAL A 223 5.06 -10.36 5.68
N PHE A 224 4.84 -9.70 6.81
CA PHE A 224 4.85 -10.31 8.14
C PHE A 224 3.46 -10.18 8.76
N VAL A 225 3.00 -11.26 9.37
CA VAL A 225 1.80 -11.27 10.19
C VAL A 225 2.17 -11.85 11.54
N ASP A 226 1.91 -11.07 12.59
CA ASP A 226 2.16 -11.41 13.98
C ASP A 226 0.89 -11.09 14.79
N ASP A 227 -0.06 -12.03 14.76
CA ASP A 227 -1.43 -11.92 15.29
C ASP A 227 -2.18 -10.66 14.82
N THR A 228 -1.97 -9.56 15.54
CA THR A 228 -2.64 -8.27 15.30
C THR A 228 -1.77 -7.25 14.59
N ILE A 229 -0.48 -7.53 14.34
CA ILE A 229 0.41 -6.65 13.59
C ILE A 229 0.62 -7.24 12.21
N VAL A 230 0.40 -6.42 11.19
CA VAL A 230 0.67 -6.79 9.79
C VAL A 230 1.65 -5.79 9.21
N GLN A 231 2.69 -6.25 8.53
CA GLN A 231 3.71 -5.39 7.94
C GLN A 231 4.01 -5.86 6.51
N VAL A 232 4.23 -4.93 5.60
CA VAL A 232 4.65 -5.23 4.23
C VAL A 232 5.86 -4.39 3.86
N PHE A 233 6.78 -4.99 3.11
CA PHE A 233 7.97 -4.38 2.54
C PHE A 233 7.98 -4.68 1.04
N LYS A 234 7.84 -3.63 0.23
CA LYS A 234 7.93 -3.72 -1.22
C LYS A 234 9.39 -3.56 -1.66
N ASP A 235 9.83 -4.45 -2.56
CA ASP A 235 11.14 -4.40 -3.24
C ASP A 235 12.30 -4.11 -2.28
N GLY A 236 12.52 -5.02 -1.32
CA GLY A 236 13.61 -4.86 -0.35
C GLY A 236 13.43 -3.68 0.62
N GLY A 237 12.19 -3.23 0.85
CA GLY A 237 11.89 -2.16 1.80
C GLY A 237 11.99 -0.75 1.23
N LEU A 238 11.98 -0.62 -0.11
CA LEU A 238 11.82 0.68 -0.74
C LEU A 238 10.53 1.33 -0.25
N GLU A 239 9.40 0.62 -0.22
CA GLU A 239 8.20 1.13 0.45
C GLU A 239 7.75 0.15 1.51
N SER A 240 7.32 0.63 2.67
CA SER A 240 6.89 -0.23 3.78
C SER A 240 5.69 0.33 4.50
N MET A 241 4.79 -0.55 4.93
CA MET A 241 3.63 -0.18 5.74
C MET A 241 3.45 -1.14 6.90
N THR A 242 3.08 -0.59 8.05
CA THR A 242 2.64 -1.35 9.21
C THR A 242 1.15 -1.12 9.44
N GLY A 243 0.41 -2.12 9.89
CA GLY A 243 -0.99 -2.02 10.25
C GLY A 243 -1.28 -2.79 11.53
N ARG A 244 -2.38 -2.44 12.19
CA ARG A 244 -2.94 -3.20 13.30
C ARG A 244 -4.29 -3.79 12.91
N VAL A 245 -4.51 -5.09 13.06
CA VAL A 245 -5.74 -5.77 12.65
C VAL A 245 -6.27 -6.57 13.83
N TYR A 246 -7.45 -6.19 14.34
CA TYR A 246 -8.07 -6.83 15.50
C TYR A 246 -9.26 -7.67 15.03
N VAL A 247 -8.98 -8.92 14.65
CA VAL A 247 -9.96 -9.86 14.10
C VAL A 247 -9.92 -11.18 14.85
N PRO A 248 -10.98 -12.01 14.76
CA PRO A 248 -10.97 -13.38 15.27
C PRO A 248 -9.79 -14.22 14.73
N ASN A 249 -9.31 -15.17 15.53
CA ASN A 249 -8.15 -15.98 15.18
C ASN A 249 -8.39 -16.87 13.95
N ASP A 250 -9.63 -17.31 13.71
CA ASP A 250 -10.04 -18.10 12.54
C ASP A 250 -9.98 -17.31 11.22
N TYR A 251 -9.73 -15.99 11.25
CA TYR A 251 -9.51 -15.20 10.05
C TYR A 251 -8.03 -15.29 9.69
N SER A 252 -7.51 -16.50 9.44
CA SER A 252 -6.08 -16.74 9.31
C SER A 252 -5.61 -17.00 7.88
N GLY A 253 -6.52 -17.13 6.92
CA GLY A 253 -6.18 -17.43 5.54
C GLY A 253 -5.28 -16.39 4.88
N VAL A 254 -4.67 -16.81 3.78
CA VAL A 254 -3.86 -16.01 2.86
C VAL A 254 -4.33 -16.27 1.44
N ALA A 255 -4.53 -15.19 0.70
CA ALA A 255 -4.87 -15.25 -0.71
C ALA A 255 -4.04 -14.23 -1.51
N LEU A 256 -3.86 -14.51 -2.79
CA LEU A 256 -3.33 -13.58 -3.76
C LEU A 256 -4.49 -13.05 -4.60
N PHE A 257 -4.37 -11.85 -5.14
CA PHE A 257 -5.43 -11.31 -6.00
C PHE A 257 -4.90 -10.50 -7.16
N SER A 258 -5.71 -10.43 -8.22
CA SER A 258 -5.62 -9.45 -9.28
C SER A 258 -6.96 -8.74 -9.44
N SER A 259 -6.94 -7.49 -9.90
CA SER A 259 -8.14 -6.69 -10.15
C SER A 259 -7.86 -5.66 -11.23
N ASN A 260 -8.77 -5.54 -12.20
CA ASN A 260 -8.67 -4.70 -13.39
C ASN A 260 -7.37 -4.91 -14.19
N ILE A 261 -6.87 -6.14 -14.21
CA ILE A 261 -5.70 -6.56 -14.99
C ILE A 261 -6.17 -7.58 -16.01
N ASN A 262 -6.01 -7.28 -17.30
CA ASN A 262 -6.52 -8.10 -18.40
C ASN A 262 -5.57 -9.25 -18.79
N ALA A 263 -4.79 -9.76 -17.84
CA ALA A 263 -3.89 -10.89 -18.02
C ALA A 263 -3.70 -11.64 -16.70
N THR A 264 -3.30 -12.90 -16.79
CA THR A 264 -2.86 -13.69 -15.62
C THR A 264 -1.56 -13.13 -15.07
N ILE A 265 -1.45 -13.09 -13.75
CA ILE A 265 -0.23 -12.72 -13.01
C ILE A 265 0.40 -13.99 -12.48
N LEU A 266 1.71 -14.13 -12.66
CA LEU A 266 2.48 -15.21 -12.05
C LEU A 266 3.08 -14.70 -10.74
N ALA A 267 2.99 -15.51 -9.68
CA ALA A 267 3.56 -15.20 -8.39
C ALA A 267 4.35 -16.40 -7.86
N ARG A 268 5.61 -16.18 -7.48
CA ARG A 268 6.37 -17.17 -6.70
C ARG A 268 6.26 -16.81 -5.23
N VAL A 269 5.67 -17.71 -4.45
CA VAL A 269 5.46 -17.53 -3.01
C VAL A 269 6.50 -18.33 -2.25
N SER A 270 7.15 -17.72 -1.27
CA SER A 270 7.89 -18.40 -0.20
C SER A 270 7.24 -18.05 1.13
N PHE A 271 6.68 -19.04 1.80
CA PHE A 271 5.91 -18.88 3.03
C PHE A 271 6.63 -19.59 4.19
N TYR A 272 6.80 -18.87 5.29
CA TYR A 272 7.50 -19.32 6.49
C TYR A 272 6.62 -19.17 7.71
N GLU A 273 6.32 -20.28 8.40
CA GLU A 273 5.82 -20.20 9.77
C GLU A 273 6.93 -19.67 10.68
N MET A 274 6.58 -18.77 11.60
CA MET A 274 7.54 -18.08 12.45
C MET A 274 7.39 -18.52 13.91
N ASP A 275 8.53 -18.77 14.55
CA ASP A 275 8.62 -19.10 15.97
C ASP A 275 8.48 -17.87 16.86
N THR A 276 8.28 -18.11 18.16
CA THR A 276 8.25 -17.08 19.20
C THR A 276 9.66 -16.56 19.53
N VAL A 277 9.75 -15.27 19.82
CA VAL A 277 10.97 -14.64 20.39
C VAL A 277 11.06 -14.78 21.92
N HIS A 278 9.99 -15.25 22.56
CA HIS A 278 9.95 -15.47 24.00
C HIS A 278 10.26 -16.94 24.31
N GLU A 279 11.27 -17.17 25.16
CA GLU A 279 11.45 -18.48 25.79
C GLU A 279 10.42 -18.66 26.91
N SER A 280 9.65 -19.74 26.87
CA SER A 280 8.70 -20.11 27.92
C SER A 280 9.41 -20.80 29.11
N ASN A 281 10.49 -20.20 29.62
CA ASN A 281 11.19 -20.70 30.81
C ASN A 281 11.20 -19.61 31.88
N GLY A 282 10.18 -19.57 32.74
CA GLY A 282 10.19 -18.62 33.87
C GLY A 282 9.03 -18.63 34.85
N ASP A 283 7.77 -18.83 34.41
CA ASP A 283 6.62 -18.60 35.30
C ASP A 283 5.89 -19.91 35.68
N ALA A 284 6.66 -20.89 36.15
CA ALA A 284 6.16 -21.95 37.00
C ALA A 284 6.81 -21.81 38.39
N ALA A 285 6.23 -20.94 39.21
CA ALA A 285 6.35 -20.95 40.67
C ALA A 285 5.09 -20.36 41.29
#